data_AF-A0A5B7HNE6-F1
#
_entry.id   AF-A0A5B7HNE6-F1
#
_cell.length_a   1.000
_cell.length_b   1.000
_cell.length_c   1.000
_cell.angle_alpha   90.00
_cell.angle_beta   90.00
_cell.angle_gamma   90.00
#
_symmetry.space_group_name_H-M   'P 1'
#
loop_
_entity.id
_entity.type
_entity.pdbx_description
1 polymer ?
#
loop_
_entity_poly.entity_id
_entity_poly.type
_entity_poly.pdbx_seq_one_letter_code
_entity_poly.pdbx_strand_id
1 'polypeptide(L)'
;MVGALQSGKADLTVSELSITEERLKVVTYTQPIYIISRKLFVATYEDLAKKMLAYTTPMDTALYWCILANMIGLAAILFFIERLQRLYIPMEEKPVSFGVAGWYMLSALLQQGEDMMGCGTVAVS
;
A
#
# COMPACT_ATOMS: atom_id res chain seq x y z
N MET A 1 -2.74 -46.81 19.64
CA MET A 1 -3.69 -46.87 20.78
C MET A 1 -4.82 -47.88 20.52
N VAL A 2 -5.49 -47.87 19.36
CA VAL A 2 -6.61 -48.81 19.05
C VAL A 2 -6.22 -50.30 19.19
N GLY A 3 -5.05 -50.72 18.68
CA GLY A 3 -4.63 -52.12 18.79
C GLY A 3 -4.39 -52.61 20.22
N ALA A 4 -4.01 -51.73 21.15
CA ALA A 4 -3.82 -52.09 22.56
C ALA A 4 -5.15 -52.29 23.30
N LEU A 5 -6.19 -51.52 22.91
CA LEU A 5 -7.57 -51.72 23.38
C LEU A 5 -8.13 -53.04 22.85
N GLN A 6 -7.90 -53.34 21.57
CA GLN A 6 -8.37 -54.58 20.96
C GLN A 6 -7.69 -55.82 21.56
N SER A 7 -6.40 -55.74 21.90
CA SER A 7 -5.66 -56.85 22.51
C SER A 7 -5.85 -56.96 24.03
N GLY A 8 -6.70 -56.14 24.65
CA GLY A 8 -6.90 -56.12 26.11
C GLY A 8 -5.66 -55.73 26.92
N LYS A 9 -4.69 -55.05 26.29
CA LYS A 9 -3.48 -54.54 26.98
C LYS A 9 -3.71 -53.19 27.64
N ALA A 10 -4.81 -52.51 27.27
CA ALA A 10 -5.25 -51.26 27.84
C ALA A 10 -6.78 -51.29 27.98
N ASP A 11 -7.30 -50.79 29.10
CA ASP A 11 -8.75 -50.79 29.39
C ASP A 11 -9.46 -49.52 28.90
N LEU A 12 -8.74 -48.39 28.83
CA LEU A 12 -9.26 -47.10 28.41
C LEU A 12 -8.17 -46.29 27.71
N THR A 13 -8.55 -45.47 26.73
CA THR A 13 -7.68 -44.46 26.12
C THR A 13 -8.34 -43.10 26.18
N VAL A 14 -7.58 -42.08 26.58
CA VAL A 14 -8.00 -40.67 26.55
C VAL A 14 -7.00 -39.94 25.67
N SER A 15 -7.41 -39.62 24.45
CA SER A 15 -6.57 -38.97 23.44
C SER A 15 -7.45 -38.32 22.37
N GLU A 16 -6.86 -37.43 21.57
CA GLU A 16 -7.49 -36.84 20.39
C GLU A 16 -7.59 -37.89 19.28
N LEU A 17 -8.66 -38.70 19.34
CA LEU A 17 -8.90 -39.75 18.36
C LEU A 17 -10.12 -39.42 17.52
N SER A 18 -9.92 -39.32 16.20
CA SER A 18 -11.03 -39.16 15.27
C SER A 18 -11.86 -40.44 15.18
N ILE A 19 -13.18 -40.30 15.38
CA ILE A 19 -14.15 -41.38 15.22
C ILE A 19 -14.31 -41.65 13.72
N THR A 20 -14.07 -42.89 13.31
CA THR A 20 -14.18 -43.37 11.92
C THR A 20 -14.94 -44.70 11.90
N GLU A 21 -15.63 -45.00 10.79
CA GLU A 21 -16.46 -46.22 10.69
C GLU A 21 -15.68 -47.51 10.88
N GLU A 22 -14.43 -47.56 10.40
CA GLU A 22 -13.57 -48.74 10.56
C GLU A 22 -13.22 -48.99 12.02
N ARG A 23 -12.97 -47.93 12.80
CA ARG A 23 -12.59 -48.05 14.22
C ARG A 23 -13.78 -48.36 15.11
N LEU A 24 -14.97 -47.88 14.74
CA LEU A 24 -16.24 -48.20 15.44
C LEU A 24 -16.56 -49.70 15.46
N LYS A 25 -16.06 -50.48 14.48
CA LYS A 25 -16.27 -51.94 14.45
C LYS A 25 -15.45 -52.69 15.49
N VAL A 26 -14.41 -52.07 16.04
CA VAL A 26 -13.40 -52.73 16.87
C VAL A 26 -13.33 -52.17 18.29
N VAL A 27 -13.72 -50.91 18.49
CA VAL A 27 -13.73 -50.23 19.79
C VAL A 27 -14.96 -49.34 19.94
N THR A 28 -15.45 -49.21 21.17
CA THR A 28 -16.59 -48.33 21.51
C THR A 28 -16.09 -46.94 21.90
N TYR A 29 -16.79 -45.90 21.44
CA TYR A 29 -16.51 -44.50 21.79
C TYR A 29 -17.63 -43.93 22.68
N THR A 30 -17.28 -42.95 23.50
CA THR A 30 -18.26 -42.08 24.17
C THR A 30 -18.77 -41.00 23.21
N GLN A 31 -19.69 -40.14 23.68
CA GLN A 31 -20.13 -38.98 22.91
C GLN A 31 -18.94 -38.06 22.57
N PRO A 32 -18.83 -37.55 21.33
CA PRO A 32 -17.72 -36.69 20.93
C PRO A 32 -17.68 -35.42 21.79
N ILE A 33 -16.54 -35.17 22.41
CA ILE A 33 -16.29 -33.97 23.23
C ILE A 33 -15.98 -32.77 22.32
N TYR A 34 -15.31 -33.01 21.17
CA TYR A 34 -14.94 -31.98 20.20
C TYR A 34 -15.27 -32.43 18.78
N ILE A 35 -15.91 -31.54 18.01
CA ILE A 35 -16.19 -31.72 16.59
C ILE A 35 -15.22 -30.85 15.81
N ILE A 36 -14.20 -31.46 15.22
CA ILE A 36 -13.18 -30.77 14.43
C ILE A 36 -13.37 -31.12 12.96
N SER A 37 -13.54 -30.10 12.12
CA SER A 37 -13.53 -30.25 10.66
C SER A 37 -12.10 -30.13 10.13
N ARG A 38 -11.83 -30.76 8.97
CA ARG A 38 -10.52 -30.65 8.30
C ARG A 38 -10.29 -29.19 7.91
N LYS A 39 -9.20 -28.61 8.41
CA LYS A 39 -8.78 -27.23 8.07
C LYS A 39 -7.54 -27.29 7.20
N LEU A 40 -7.55 -26.53 6.12
CA LEU A 40 -6.36 -26.29 5.31
C LEU A 40 -5.60 -25.11 5.91
N PHE A 41 -4.41 -25.37 6.41
CA PHE A 41 -3.49 -24.31 6.82
C PHE A 41 -2.61 -23.96 5.62
N VAL A 42 -2.83 -22.79 5.02
CA VAL A 42 -1.95 -22.24 3.99
C VAL A 42 -1.04 -21.23 4.67
N ALA A 43 0.27 -21.44 4.56
CA ALA A 43 1.23 -20.44 5.01
C ALA A 43 1.11 -19.21 4.11
N THR A 44 0.71 -18.08 4.69
CA THR A 44 0.74 -16.80 3.98
C THR A 44 2.19 -16.36 3.87
N TYR A 45 2.72 -16.24 2.66
CA TYR A 45 4.02 -15.61 2.44
C TYR A 45 3.81 -14.10 2.39
N GLU A 46 4.41 -13.38 3.34
CA GLU A 46 4.43 -11.93 3.30
C GLU A 46 5.50 -11.47 2.30
N ASP A 47 5.08 -11.18 1.08
CA ASP A 47 5.93 -10.50 0.11
C ASP A 47 6.20 -9.07 0.61
N LEU A 48 7.37 -8.84 1.22
CA LEU A 48 7.82 -7.51 1.65
C LEU A 48 7.74 -6.49 0.50
N ALA A 49 8.02 -6.93 -0.73
CA ALA A 49 7.88 -6.13 -1.94
C ALA A 49 6.43 -5.69 -2.21
N LYS A 50 5.45 -6.57 -1.98
CA LYS A 50 4.03 -6.22 -2.11
C LYS A 50 3.57 -5.27 -1.01
N LYS A 51 4.13 -5.37 0.21
CA LYS A 51 3.85 -4.42 1.30
C LYS A 51 4.40 -3.02 1.00
N MET A 52 5.61 -2.92 0.43
CA MET A 52 6.17 -1.63 0.01
C MET A 52 5.39 -1.02 -1.15
N LEU A 53 5.00 -1.84 -2.14
CA LEU A 53 4.18 -1.39 -3.26
C LEU A 53 2.72 -1.11 -2.88
N ALA A 54 2.23 -1.64 -1.76
CA ALA A 54 0.87 -1.38 -1.27
C ALA A 54 0.61 0.12 -1.05
N TYR A 55 1.65 0.91 -0.72
CA TYR A 55 1.52 2.37 -0.59
C TYR A 55 1.16 3.07 -1.89
N THR A 56 1.53 2.52 -3.05
CA THR A 56 1.19 3.08 -4.37
C THR A 56 0.00 2.38 -5.03
N THR A 57 -0.52 1.30 -4.45
CA THR A 57 -1.74 0.63 -4.95
C THR A 57 -3.04 1.42 -4.91
N PRO A 58 -3.29 2.39 -3.99
CA PRO A 58 -4.61 3.01 -3.93
C PRO A 58 -4.89 3.98 -5.09
N MET A 59 -3.87 4.33 -5.90
CA MET A 59 -4.04 5.20 -7.06
C MET A 59 -3.64 4.48 -8.34
N ASP A 60 -4.43 4.70 -9.40
CA ASP A 60 -4.15 4.12 -10.70
C ASP A 60 -2.83 4.67 -11.27
N THR A 61 -2.03 3.78 -11.87
CA THR A 61 -0.76 4.12 -12.53
C THR A 61 -0.89 5.25 -13.54
N ALA A 62 -2.04 5.35 -14.22
CA ALA A 62 -2.34 6.44 -15.14
C ALA A 62 -2.32 7.83 -14.46
N LEU A 63 -2.75 7.90 -13.20
CA LEU A 63 -2.89 9.16 -12.47
C LEU A 63 -1.51 9.78 -12.15
N TYR A 64 -0.51 8.95 -11.88
CA TYR A 64 0.88 9.40 -11.69
C TYR A 64 1.46 10.04 -12.96
N TRP A 65 1.19 9.44 -14.13
CA TRP A 65 1.61 10.01 -15.41
C TRP A 65 0.89 11.32 -15.72
N CYS A 66 -0.40 11.43 -15.40
CA CYS A 66 -1.15 12.68 -15.53
C CYS A 66 -0.60 13.80 -14.64
N ILE A 67 -0.25 13.51 -13.38
CA ILE A 67 0.34 14.50 -12.47
C ILE A 67 1.68 15.00 -13.01
N LEU A 68 2.55 14.09 -13.47
CA LEU A 68 3.85 14.45 -14.06
C LEU A 68 3.68 15.31 -15.32
N ALA A 69 2.77 14.92 -16.22
CA ALA A 69 2.50 15.69 -17.44
C ALA A 69 1.99 17.10 -17.13
N ASN A 70 1.10 17.23 -16.13
CA ASN A 70 0.56 18.53 -15.71
C ASN A 70 1.64 19.43 -15.08
N MET A 71 2.53 18.87 -14.25
CA MET A 71 3.67 19.62 -13.68
C MET A 71 4.57 20.21 -14.76
N ILE A 72 4.94 19.41 -15.78
CA ILE A 72 5.78 19.87 -16.89
C ILE A 72 5.03 20.92 -17.72
N GLY A 73 3.75 20.71 -17.97
CA GLY A 73 2.90 21.65 -18.70
C GLY A 73 2.82 23.02 -18.04
N LEU A 74 2.57 23.07 -16.73
CA LEU A 74 2.50 24.31 -15.97
C LEU A 74 3.86 25.02 -15.88
N ALA A 75 4.96 24.28 -15.72
CA ALA A 75 6.31 24.85 -15.74
C ALA A 75 6.64 25.48 -17.11
N ALA A 76 6.24 24.84 -18.21
CA ALA A 76 6.41 25.41 -19.55
C ALA A 76 5.55 26.66 -19.74
N ILE A 77 4.29 26.65 -19.29
CA ILE A 77 3.39 27.80 -19.38
C ILE A 77 3.94 29.00 -18.61
N LEU A 78 4.43 28.82 -17.38
CA LEU A 78 5.06 29.89 -16.60
C LEU A 78 6.30 30.46 -17.31
N PHE A 79 7.15 29.59 -17.84
CA PHE A 79 8.31 30.01 -18.63
C PHE A 79 7.93 30.85 -19.86
N PHE A 80 6.84 30.48 -20.55
CA PHE A 80 6.32 31.25 -21.67
C PHE A 80 5.70 32.58 -21.22
N ILE A 81 4.95 32.61 -20.12
CA ILE A 81 4.36 33.83 -19.56
C ILE A 81 5.45 34.82 -19.16
N GLU A 82 6.49 34.39 -18.46
CA GLU A 82 7.62 35.25 -18.10
C GLU A 82 8.35 35.80 -19.33
N ARG A 83 8.48 34.98 -20.38
CA ARG A 83 9.09 35.40 -21.64
C ARG A 83 8.27 36.50 -22.34
N LEU A 84 6.94 36.45 -22.23
CA LEU A 84 6.00 37.44 -22.79
C LEU A 84 5.83 38.67 -21.88
N GLN A 85 5.79 38.50 -20.56
CA GLN A 85 5.73 39.60 -19.60
C GLN A 85 6.96 40.51 -19.70
N ARG A 86 8.15 39.93 -19.90
CA ARG A 86 9.38 40.68 -20.18
C ARG A 86 9.28 41.59 -21.41
N LEU A 87 8.35 41.33 -22.32
CA LEU A 87 8.11 42.17 -23.51
C LEU A 87 7.15 43.34 -23.22
N TYR A 88 6.25 43.22 -22.23
CA TYR A 88 5.18 44.20 -21.98
C TYR A 88 5.49 45.16 -20.81
N ILE A 89 6.30 44.74 -19.83
CA ILE A 89 6.70 45.59 -18.68
C ILE A 89 8.17 45.30 -18.35
N PRO A 90 9.11 46.26 -18.43
CA PRO A 90 10.49 46.07 -18.01
C PRO A 90 10.57 46.14 -16.48
N MET A 91 10.20 45.06 -15.79
CA MET A 91 10.44 44.93 -14.34
C MET A 91 11.90 44.55 -14.07
N GLU A 92 12.49 45.20 -13.06
CA GLU A 92 13.85 45.00 -12.56
C GLU A 92 13.95 43.74 -11.65
N GLU A 93 13.35 42.62 -12.07
CA GLU A 93 13.43 41.36 -11.33
C GLU A 93 14.18 40.28 -12.14
N LYS A 94 14.96 39.46 -11.42
CA LYS A 94 15.88 38.47 -12.00
C LYS A 94 15.10 37.45 -12.86
N PRO A 95 15.65 37.00 -14.01
CA PRO A 95 15.03 35.93 -14.77
C PRO A 95 14.86 34.70 -13.90
N VAL A 96 13.63 34.19 -13.79
CA VAL A 96 13.41 32.90 -13.14
C VAL A 96 14.03 31.83 -14.05
N SER A 97 14.98 31.08 -13.49
CA SER A 97 15.62 29.97 -14.20
C SER A 97 14.64 28.81 -14.30
N PHE A 98 14.68 28.04 -15.39
CA PHE A 98 13.81 26.89 -15.62
C PHE A 98 13.83 25.89 -14.46
N GLY A 99 14.99 25.68 -13.83
CA GLY A 99 15.11 24.80 -12.65
C GLY A 99 14.42 25.36 -11.39
N VAL A 100 14.36 26.69 -11.25
CA VAL A 100 13.72 27.36 -10.12
C VAL A 100 12.19 27.33 -10.29
N ALA A 101 11.69 27.53 -11.51
CA ALA A 101 10.27 27.36 -11.83
C ALA A 101 9.76 25.92 -11.58
N GLY A 102 10.57 24.92 -11.94
CA GLY A 102 10.27 23.52 -11.61
C GLY A 102 10.21 23.25 -10.10
N TRP A 103 11.09 23.88 -9.33
CA TRP A 103 11.08 23.78 -7.87
C TRP A 103 9.87 24.48 -7.24
N TYR A 104 9.48 25.66 -7.75
CA TYR A 104 8.25 26.35 -7.32
C TYR A 104 7.00 25.50 -7.58
N MET A 105 6.92 24.86 -8.75
CA MET A 105 5.81 23.97 -9.09
C MET A 105 5.76 22.71 -8.20
N LEU A 106 6.92 22.17 -7.82
CA LEU A 106 7.00 21.02 -6.92
C LEU A 106 6.53 21.41 -5.51
N SER A 107 6.96 22.57 -5.02
CA SER A 107 6.54 23.11 -3.72
C SER A 107 5.03 23.39 -3.70
N ALA A 108 4.48 24.00 -4.74
CA ALA A 108 3.04 24.28 -4.86
C ALA A 108 2.17 23.02 -5.02
N LEU A 109 2.75 21.90 -5.47
CA LEU A 109 2.06 20.61 -5.54
C LEU A 109 2.08 19.87 -4.19
N LEU A 110 3.21 19.89 -3.49
CA LEU A 110 3.38 19.22 -2.20
C LEU A 110 2.70 19.97 -1.05
N GLN A 111 2.64 21.29 -1.13
CA GLN A 111 2.00 22.18 -0.18
C GLN A 111 0.81 22.79 -0.92
N GLN A 112 -0.43 22.52 -0.50
CA GLN A 112 -1.64 23.00 -1.20
C GLN A 112 -1.56 24.51 -1.47
N GLY A 113 -1.16 24.89 -2.69
CA GLY A 113 -1.12 26.26 -3.24
C GLY A 113 -0.57 27.32 -2.30
N GLU A 114 0.74 27.59 -2.35
CA GLU A 114 1.28 28.81 -1.73
C GLU A 114 0.89 30.05 -2.55
N ASP A 115 0.37 31.08 -1.87
CA ASP A 115 -0.03 32.37 -2.41
C ASP A 115 1.19 33.16 -2.91
N MET A 116 1.65 32.92 -4.13
CA MET A 116 2.62 33.80 -4.80
C MET A 116 2.16 34.19 -6.20
N MET A 117 1.04 34.90 -6.25
CA MET A 117 0.85 35.93 -7.27
C MET A 117 0.18 37.15 -6.63
N GLY A 118 0.99 37.92 -5.90
CA GLY A 118 0.65 39.22 -5.33
C GLY A 118 1.89 40.10 -5.31
N CYS A 119 2.06 40.90 -6.36
CA CYS A 119 2.88 42.11 -6.45
C CYS A 119 3.40 42.67 -5.10
N GLY A 120 4.73 42.68 -4.90
CA GLY A 120 5.39 43.50 -3.88
C GLY A 120 6.25 42.72 -2.88
N THR A 121 7.56 42.85 -3.06
CA THR A 121 8.57 43.02 -2.00
C THR A 121 8.24 42.43 -0.62
N VAL A 122 8.75 41.24 -0.30
CA VAL A 122 9.16 40.95 1.08
C VAL A 122 10.53 40.31 1.06
N ALA A 123 11.47 41.07 1.63
CA ALA A 123 12.84 40.70 1.88
C ALA A 123 12.93 39.39 2.66
N VAL A 124 13.84 38.51 2.25
CA VAL A 124 14.49 37.59 3.17
C VAL A 124 15.95 38.03 3.21
N SER A 125 16.21 38.84 4.24
CA SER A 125 17.54 39.00 4.82
C SER A 125 17.87 37.79 5.68
#